data_AF-A0A959P6J9-F1
#
_entry.id   AF-A0A959P6J9-F1
#
_cell.length_a   1.000
_cell.length_b   1.000
_cell.length_c   1.000
_cell.angle_alpha   90.00
_cell.angle_beta   90.00
_cell.angle_gamma   90.00
#
_symmetry.space_group_name_H-M   'P 1'
#
loop_
_entity.id
_entity.type
_entity.pdbx_description
1 polymer ?
#
loop_
_entity_poly.entity_id
_entity_poly.type
_entity_poly.pdbx_seq_one_letter_code
_entity_poly.pdbx_strand_id
1 'polypeptide(L)'
;VTPYIYTEENQDYMLLKVSAERSSALPGEITTEIKKTVVSTDLLMLHGEEKVIGGLFVNEEINVRQGIPILKDLPWWMFGIRYLTGYDKMSVNKKEVIILLHCELVPTLKERVAQKKENEIEKQIIEDHEALQKYKLKPFRDDDIKTNYKLGE
;
A
#
# COMPACT_ATOMS: atom_id res chain seq x y z
N VAL A 1 -11.20 -0.57 9.21
CA VAL A 1 -10.50 0.38 10.11
C VAL A 1 -11.39 1.60 10.25
N THR A 2 -11.52 2.14 11.46
CA THR A 2 -12.34 3.32 11.74
C THR A 2 -11.48 4.39 12.42
N PRO A 3 -11.16 5.51 11.73
CA PRO A 3 -10.36 6.58 12.29
C PRO A 3 -11.21 7.65 13.01
N TYR A 4 -10.65 8.22 14.08
CA TYR A 4 -11.16 9.41 14.76
C TYR A 4 -10.00 10.40 14.90
N ILE A 5 -10.22 11.64 14.48
CA ILE A 5 -9.20 12.70 14.52
C ILE A 5 -9.52 13.60 15.70
N TYR A 6 -8.52 13.85 16.55
CA TYR A 6 -8.58 14.77 17.67
C TYR A 6 -7.48 15.81 17.51
N THR A 7 -7.79 17.06 17.80
CA THR A 7 -6.83 18.16 17.78
C THR A 7 -6.68 18.69 19.19
N GLU A 8 -5.47 18.60 19.75
CA GLU A 8 -5.14 19.09 21.09
C GLU A 8 -3.79 19.81 21.02
N GLU A 9 -3.67 20.98 21.66
CA GLU A 9 -2.42 21.78 21.67
C GLU A 9 -1.83 22.06 20.26
N ASN A 10 -2.69 22.22 19.24
CA ASN A 10 -2.29 22.43 17.85
C ASN A 10 -1.57 21.23 17.19
N GLN A 11 -1.76 20.02 17.75
CA GLN A 11 -1.30 18.76 17.21
C GLN A 11 -2.48 17.83 16.93
N ASP A 12 -2.47 17.19 15.76
CA ASP A 12 -3.49 16.24 15.36
C ASP A 12 -3.09 14.80 15.74
N TYR A 13 -4.00 14.12 16.44
CA TYR A 13 -3.90 12.72 16.84
C TYR A 13 -5.00 11.91 16.17
N MET A 14 -4.65 10.70 15.74
CA MET A 14 -5.58 9.76 15.12
C MET A 14 -5.76 8.55 16.02
N LEU A 15 -6.97 8.38 16.54
CA LEU A 15 -7.39 7.14 17.18
C LEU A 15 -7.95 6.21 16.11
N LEU A 16 -7.23 5.13 15.84
CA LEU A 16 -7.60 4.12 14.86
C LEU A 16 -8.16 2.90 15.57
N LYS A 17 -9.43 2.59 15.33
CA LYS A 17 -10.01 1.27 15.67
C LYS A 17 -9.72 0.32 14.52
N VAL A 18 -8.79 -0.60 14.74
CA VAL A 18 -8.30 -1.55 13.75
C VAL A 18 -8.95 -2.89 14.01
N SER A 19 -9.64 -3.41 13.00
CA SER A 19 -10.09 -4.79 12.94
C SER A 19 -9.67 -5.33 11.57
N ALA A 20 -8.75 -6.29 11.57
CA ALA A 20 -8.18 -6.90 10.38
C ALA A 20 -8.23 -8.42 10.53
N GLU A 21 -8.77 -9.09 9.50
CA GLU A 21 -8.81 -10.54 9.42
C GLU A 21 -8.15 -10.98 8.10
N ARG A 22 -7.29 -11.99 8.17
CA ARG A 22 -6.81 -12.73 7.00
C ARG A 22 -7.17 -14.20 7.18
N SER A 23 -7.93 -14.74 6.24
CA SER A 23 -8.23 -16.16 6.18
C SER A 23 -7.68 -16.79 4.90
N SER A 24 -7.23 -18.04 5.01
CA SER A 24 -6.86 -18.89 3.88
C SER A 24 -7.47 -20.27 4.08
N ALA A 25 -8.20 -20.77 3.08
CA ALA A 25 -8.71 -22.12 3.07
C ALA A 25 -7.77 -23.01 2.24
N LEU A 26 -7.27 -24.08 2.84
CA LEU A 26 -6.53 -25.12 2.15
C LEU A 26 -7.45 -26.34 2.05
N PRO A 27 -7.99 -26.66 0.86
CA PRO A 27 -8.80 -27.86 0.69
C PRO A 27 -7.90 -29.11 0.80
N GLY A 28 -8.10 -29.91 1.85
CA GLY A 28 -7.50 -31.24 1.97
C GLY A 28 -8.39 -32.34 1.39
N GLU A 29 -7.85 -33.55 1.25
CA GLU A 29 -8.58 -34.72 0.69
C GLU A 29 -9.79 -35.16 1.54
N ILE A 30 -9.83 -34.81 2.83
CA ILE A 30 -10.88 -35.23 3.77
C ILE A 30 -11.58 -34.02 4.42
N THR A 31 -10.84 -32.96 4.74
CA THR A 31 -11.38 -31.73 5.36
C THR A 31 -10.69 -30.48 4.80
N THR A 32 -11.38 -29.34 4.83
CA THR A 32 -10.76 -28.04 4.50
C THR A 32 -10.18 -27.43 5.76
N GLU A 33 -8.87 -27.19 5.79
CA GLU A 33 -8.23 -26.48 6.88
C GLU A 33 -8.35 -24.97 6.64
N ILE A 34 -9.04 -24.25 7.53
CA ILE A 34 -9.20 -22.79 7.45
C ILE A 34 -8.22 -22.15 8.44
N LYS A 35 -7.14 -21.57 7.92
CA LYS A 35 -6.20 -20.78 8.71
C LYS A 35 -6.70 -19.35 8.79
N LYS A 36 -6.98 -18.87 10.00
CA LYS A 36 -7.50 -17.52 10.25
C LYS A 36 -6.57 -16.76 11.20
N THR A 37 -6.19 -15.54 10.82
CA THR A 37 -5.48 -14.58 11.65
C THR A 37 -6.39 -13.37 11.87
N VAL A 38 -6.72 -13.05 13.12
CA VAL A 38 -7.58 -11.91 13.50
C VAL A 38 -6.77 -10.99 14.40
N VAL A 39 -6.79 -9.70 14.07
CA VAL A 39 -6.19 -8.63 14.87
C VAL A 39 -7.24 -7.57 15.13
N SER A 40 -7.47 -7.23 16.40
CA SER A 40 -8.37 -6.16 16.81
C SER A 40 -7.68 -5.32 17.89
N THR A 41 -7.40 -4.06 17.60
CA THR A 41 -6.71 -3.15 18.52
C THR A 41 -7.10 -1.70 18.27
N ASP A 42 -6.93 -0.86 19.29
CA ASP A 42 -7.10 0.58 19.21
C ASP A 42 -5.72 1.25 19.30
N LEU A 43 -5.39 2.11 18.35
CA LEU A 43 -4.07 2.74 18.24
C LEU A 43 -4.21 4.26 18.23
N LEU A 44 -3.35 4.92 18.98
CA LEU A 44 -3.12 6.36 18.87
C LEU A 44 -1.88 6.59 17.99
N MET A 45 -2.04 7.34 16.91
CA MET A 45 -1.00 7.61 15.91
C MET A 45 -0.98 9.08 15.51
N LEU A 46 0.20 9.59 15.19
CA LEU A 46 0.42 10.91 14.60
C LEU A 46 0.37 10.86 13.06
N HIS A 47 0.26 12.04 12.44
CA HIS A 47 0.38 12.18 10.98
C HIS A 47 1.73 11.64 10.49
N GLY A 48 1.70 10.70 9.54
CA GLY A 48 2.88 10.09 8.94
C GLY A 48 3.56 9.02 9.81
N GLU A 49 3.00 8.68 10.98
CA GLU A 49 3.58 7.64 11.85
C GLU A 49 3.34 6.23 11.26
N GLU A 50 4.33 5.35 11.45
CA GLU A 50 4.22 3.93 11.13
C GLU A 50 4.32 3.09 12.40
N LYS A 51 3.39 2.13 12.57
CA LYS A 51 3.40 1.20 13.70
C LYS A 51 3.19 -0.24 13.26
N VAL A 52 3.96 -1.14 13.87
CA VAL A 52 3.79 -2.60 13.76
C VAL A 52 2.79 -3.04 14.82
N ILE A 53 1.74 -3.74 14.41
CA ILE A 53 0.58 -4.06 15.28
C ILE A 53 0.45 -5.54 15.57
N GLY A 54 1.21 -6.37 14.87
CA GLY A 54 1.28 -7.79 15.15
C GLY A 54 2.31 -8.51 14.31
N GLY A 55 2.91 -9.53 14.92
CA GLY A 55 3.72 -10.56 14.29
C GLY A 55 3.19 -11.93 14.72
N LEU A 56 2.85 -12.81 13.78
CA LEU A 56 2.57 -14.22 14.07
C LEU A 56 3.65 -15.09 13.42
N PHE A 57 4.37 -15.84 14.25
CA PHE A 57 5.32 -16.87 13.81
C PHE A 57 4.63 -18.23 13.91
N VAL A 58 4.42 -18.88 12.78
CA VAL A 58 3.92 -20.27 12.73
C VAL A 58 5.06 -21.15 12.22
N ASN A 59 5.56 -22.02 13.09
CA ASN A 59 6.49 -23.09 12.71
C ASN A 59 5.67 -24.37 12.47
N GLU A 60 5.56 -24.79 11.20
CA GLU A 60 4.97 -26.07 10.84
C GLU A 60 6.10 -27.09 10.62
N GLU A 61 6.25 -28.05 11.55
CA GLU A 61 7.14 -29.20 11.39
C GLU A 61 6.35 -30.37 10.78
N ILE A 62 6.64 -30.71 9.53
CA ILE A 62 6.03 -31.87 8.87
C ILE A 62 7.07 -33.00 8.86
N ASN A 63 6.84 -33.99 9.72
CA ASN A 63 7.59 -35.23 9.76
C ASN A 63 6.95 -36.25 8.82
N VAL A 64 7.46 -36.37 7.60
CA VAL A 64 7.00 -37.40 6.66
C VAL A 64 7.99 -38.55 6.64
N ARG A 65 7.55 -39.71 7.13
CA ARG A 65 8.31 -40.96 7.01
C ARG A 65 7.86 -41.69 5.76
N GLN A 66 8.71 -41.73 4.74
CA GLN A 66 8.49 -42.53 3.54
C GLN A 66 9.41 -43.75 3.55
N GLY A 67 8.81 -44.93 3.40
CA GLY A 67 9.51 -46.21 3.33
C GLY A 67 8.71 -47.22 2.50
N ILE A 68 9.37 -48.27 2.02
CA ILE A 68 8.73 -49.34 1.27
C ILE A 68 7.87 -50.19 2.24
N PRO A 69 6.54 -50.24 2.11
CA PRO A 69 5.66 -50.91 3.07
C PRO A 69 5.96 -52.41 3.25
N ILE A 70 6.57 -53.07 2.26
CA ILE A 70 6.86 -54.51 2.24
C ILE A 70 8.08 -54.89 3.12
N LEU A 71 9.02 -53.97 3.35
CA LEU A 71 10.23 -54.27 4.14
C LEU A 71 10.07 -54.10 5.65
N LYS A 72 8.86 -53.71 6.11
CA LYS A 72 8.54 -53.55 7.54
C LYS A 72 8.39 -54.89 8.27
N ASP A 73 8.06 -55.95 7.54
CA ASP A 73 7.63 -57.25 8.11
C ASP A 73 8.62 -58.41 7.82
N LEU A 74 9.87 -58.12 7.42
CA LEU A 74 10.83 -59.20 7.15
C LEU A 74 11.38 -59.85 8.44
N PRO A 75 11.55 -61.19 8.43
CA PRO A 75 12.11 -61.94 9.56
C PRO A 75 13.47 -61.40 10.06
N TRP A 76 13.69 -61.50 11.37
CA TRP A 76 14.91 -61.07 12.11
C TRP A 76 16.21 -61.39 11.37
N TRP A 77 16.35 -62.57 10.78
CA TRP A 77 17.60 -63.04 10.15
C TRP A 77 18.06 -62.18 8.95
N MET A 78 17.20 -61.28 8.47
CA MET A 78 17.42 -60.18 7.54
C MET A 78 18.39 -59.06 7.99
N PHE A 79 19.62 -59.37 8.42
CA PHE A 79 20.55 -58.46 9.13
C PHE A 79 21.10 -57.23 8.35
N GLY A 80 20.26 -56.38 7.75
CA GLY A 80 20.77 -55.08 7.26
C GLY A 80 19.82 -54.20 6.45
N ILE A 81 18.82 -54.76 5.77
CA ILE A 81 17.99 -53.93 4.85
C ILE A 81 16.94 -53.06 5.54
N ARG A 82 16.69 -53.24 6.85
CA ARG A 82 15.84 -52.33 7.63
C ARG A 82 16.40 -50.90 7.69
N TYR A 83 17.72 -50.73 7.55
CA TYR A 83 18.38 -49.42 7.56
C TYR A 83 18.52 -48.77 6.17
N LEU A 84 18.35 -49.54 5.08
CA LEU A 84 18.49 -49.04 3.70
C LEU A 84 17.19 -48.50 3.09
N THR A 85 16.03 -48.67 3.75
CA THR A 85 14.71 -48.65 3.07
C THR A 85 13.69 -47.68 3.63
N GLY A 86 14.07 -46.90 4.64
CA GLY A 86 13.33 -45.73 5.08
C GLY A 86 14.27 -44.53 5.11
N TYR A 87 13.92 -43.46 4.41
CA TYR A 87 14.55 -42.16 4.60
C TYR A 87 13.54 -41.24 5.29
N ASP A 88 13.96 -40.64 6.39
CA ASP A 88 13.14 -39.66 7.09
C ASP A 88 13.30 -38.31 6.39
N LYS A 89 12.22 -37.81 5.77
CA LYS A 89 12.22 -36.48 5.15
C LYS A 89 11.64 -35.48 6.15
N MET A 90 12.54 -34.72 6.77
CA MET A 90 12.17 -33.57 7.60
C MET A 90 11.82 -32.39 6.68
N SER A 91 10.59 -31.87 6.75
CA SER A 91 10.22 -30.63 6.07
C SER A 91 9.77 -29.61 7.12
N VAL A 92 10.58 -28.57 7.30
CA VAL A 92 10.27 -27.45 8.21
C VAL A 92 9.75 -26.30 7.35
N ASN A 93 8.49 -25.91 7.55
CA ASN A 93 7.87 -24.74 6.91
C ASN A 93 7.69 -23.62 7.93
N LYS A 94 8.44 -22.53 7.76
CA LYS A 94 8.32 -21.33 8.58
C LYS A 94 7.43 -20.30 7.89
N LYS A 95 6.36 -19.86 8.55
CA LYS A 95 5.45 -18.82 8.06
C LYS A 95 5.48 -17.64 9.03
N GLU A 96 5.76 -16.46 8.50
CA GLU A 96 5.79 -15.22 9.26
C GLU A 96 4.78 -14.23 8.67
N VAL A 97 3.97 -13.61 9.53
CA VAL A 97 3.02 -12.57 9.14
C VAL A 97 3.28 -11.34 9.99
N ILE A 98 3.64 -10.24 9.33
CA ILE A 98 3.86 -8.93 9.95
C ILE A 98 2.79 -7.96 9.43
N ILE A 99 2.16 -7.22 10.33
CA ILE A 99 1.14 -6.22 10.00
C ILE A 99 1.67 -4.83 10.35
N LEU A 100 1.88 -4.01 9.33
CA LEU A 100 2.28 -2.61 9.42
C LEU A 100 1.07 -1.71 9.13
N LEU A 101 0.89 -0.65 9.91
CA LEU A 101 -0.01 0.45 9.57
C LEU A 101 0.77 1.75 9.41
N HIS A 102 0.41 2.47 8.35
CA HIS A 102 0.83 3.83 8.05
C HIS A 102 -0.42 4.71 8.05
N CYS A 103 -0.35 5.88 8.66
CA CYS A 103 -1.50 6.79 8.74
C CYS A 103 -1.14 8.19 8.27
N GLU A 104 -1.91 8.73 7.32
CA GLU A 104 -1.70 10.05 6.74
C GLU A 104 -2.99 10.88 6.80
N LEU A 105 -2.86 12.13 7.25
CA LEU A 105 -3.96 13.10 7.22
C LEU A 105 -3.96 13.81 5.88
N VAL A 106 -5.09 13.76 5.19
CA VAL A 106 -5.30 14.50 3.95
C VAL A 106 -5.85 15.91 4.24
N PRO A 107 -5.53 16.91 3.41
CA PRO A 107 -5.95 18.28 3.65
C PRO A 107 -7.48 18.42 3.68
N THR A 108 -7.94 19.34 4.52
CA THR A 108 -9.36 19.63 4.68
C THR A 108 -9.95 20.24 3.40
N LEU A 109 -11.27 20.21 3.25
CA LEU A 109 -11.94 20.86 2.11
C LEU A 109 -11.63 22.36 2.04
N LYS A 110 -11.51 23.01 3.21
CA LYS A 110 -11.17 24.43 3.31
C LYS A 110 -9.79 24.71 2.73
N GLU A 111 -8.79 23.91 3.12
CA GLU A 111 -7.43 24.01 2.58
C GLU A 111 -7.39 23.76 1.07
N ARG A 112 -8.11 22.75 0.59
CA ARG A 112 -8.17 22.44 -0.85
C ARG A 112 -8.80 23.57 -1.68
N VAL A 113 -9.84 24.22 -1.15
CA VAL A 113 -10.47 25.36 -1.83
C VAL A 113 -9.54 26.58 -1.81
N ALA A 114 -8.81 26.82 -0.72
CA ALA A 114 -7.82 27.88 -0.64
C ALA A 114 -6.67 27.68 -1.65
N GLN A 115 -6.07 26.47 -1.69
CA GLN A 115 -5.03 26.12 -2.65
C GLN A 115 -5.49 26.26 -4.10
N LYS A 116 -6.73 25.85 -4.41
CA LYS A 116 -7.27 26.00 -5.77
C LYS A 116 -7.41 27.46 -6.18
N LYS A 117 -7.83 28.35 -5.27
CA LYS A 117 -7.95 29.78 -5.57
C LYS A 117 -6.59 30.44 -5.83
N GLU A 118 -5.58 30.08 -5.05
CA GLU A 118 -4.22 30.63 -5.21
C GLU A 118 -3.64 30.31 -6.59
N ASN A 119 -3.77 29.05 -7.03
CA ASN A 119 -3.28 28.61 -8.35
C ASN A 119 -4.02 29.25 -9.54
N GLU A 120 -5.33 29.49 -9.44
CA GLU A 120 -6.10 30.11 -10.53
C GLU A 120 -5.78 31.61 -10.66
N ILE A 121 -5.59 32.30 -9.54
CA ILE A 121 -5.19 33.72 -9.53
C ILE A 121 -3.78 33.87 -10.11
N GLU A 122 -2.84 33.02 -9.70
CA GLU A 122 -1.47 33.06 -10.20
C GLU A 122 -1.40 32.79 -11.71
N LYS A 123 -2.15 31.80 -12.20
CA LYS A 123 -2.29 31.55 -13.65
C LYS A 123 -2.84 32.75 -14.40
N GLN A 124 -3.89 33.38 -13.88
CA GLN A 124 -4.51 34.55 -14.52
C GLN A 124 -3.53 35.73 -14.60
N ILE A 125 -2.75 35.97 -13.53
CA ILE A 125 -1.72 37.01 -13.51
C ILE A 125 -0.63 36.73 -14.55
N ILE A 126 -0.20 35.47 -14.70
CA ILE A 126 0.80 35.06 -15.70
C ILE A 126 0.25 35.25 -17.11
N GLU A 127 -0.97 34.78 -17.39
CA GLU A 127 -1.64 34.94 -18.68
C GLU A 127 -1.81 36.42 -19.06
N ASP A 128 -2.23 37.25 -18.12
CA ASP A 128 -2.39 38.70 -18.31
C ASP A 128 -1.03 39.37 -18.61
N HIS A 129 0.03 38.96 -17.90
CA HIS A 129 1.38 39.47 -18.13
C HIS A 129 1.92 39.09 -19.52
N GLU A 130 1.74 37.83 -19.94
CA GLU A 130 2.11 37.36 -21.27
C GLU A 130 1.35 38.10 -22.37
N ALA A 131 0.04 38.31 -22.17
CA ALA A 131 -0.78 39.10 -23.09
C ALA A 131 -0.23 40.53 -23.23
N LEU A 132 0.06 41.21 -22.12
CA LEU A 132 0.62 42.57 -22.13
C LEU A 132 1.97 42.65 -22.85
N GLN A 133 2.86 41.67 -22.67
CA GLN A 133 4.14 41.63 -23.39
C GLN A 133 3.95 41.48 -24.90
N LYS A 134 3.02 40.63 -25.33
CA LYS A 134 2.68 40.45 -26.76
C LYS A 134 2.22 41.75 -27.42
N TYR A 135 1.48 42.60 -26.70
CA TYR A 135 1.06 43.90 -27.21
C TYR A 135 2.17 44.95 -27.17
N LYS A 136 3.04 44.95 -26.16
CA LYS A 136 4.20 45.86 -26.08
C LYS A 136 5.27 45.57 -27.14
N LEU A 137 5.39 44.32 -27.59
CA LEU A 137 6.38 43.89 -28.58
C LEU A 137 5.93 44.08 -30.03
N LYS A 138 4.69 44.49 -30.30
CA LYS A 138 4.30 44.95 -31.64
C LYS A 138 4.81 46.37 -31.81
N PRO A 139 5.91 46.63 -32.56
CA PRO A 139 6.28 48.00 -32.87
C PRO A 139 5.11 48.64 -33.60
N PHE A 140 4.76 49.87 -33.21
CA PHE A 140 3.88 50.73 -34.00
C PHE A 140 4.51 50.85 -35.40
N ARG A 141 3.94 50.18 -36.40
CA ARG A 141 4.42 50.27 -37.78
C ARG A 141 3.68 51.42 -38.45
N ASP A 142 4.41 52.42 -38.91
CA ASP A 142 3.89 53.58 -39.66
C ASP A 142 3.12 53.19 -40.95
N ASP A 143 3.22 51.93 -41.37
CA ASP A 143 2.55 51.36 -42.54
C ASP A 143 1.01 51.38 -42.42
N ASP A 144 0.46 51.39 -41.19
CA ASP A 144 -0.99 51.33 -40.95
C ASP A 144 -1.70 52.69 -41.19
N ILE A 145 -0.94 53.79 -41.33
CA ILE A 145 -1.50 55.16 -41.48
C ILE A 145 -1.71 55.54 -42.96
N LYS A 146 -0.96 54.94 -43.90
CA LYS A 146 -0.93 55.41 -45.31
C LYS A 146 -2.08 54.92 -46.19
N THR A 147 -2.95 54.03 -45.71
CA THR A 147 -4.00 53.42 -46.53
C THR A 147 -5.29 54.26 -46.63
N ASN A 148 -5.46 55.29 -45.79
CA ASN A 148 -6.73 56.04 -45.73
C ASN A 148 -6.76 57.42 -46.45
N TYR A 149 -5.70 57.82 -47.18
CA TYR A 149 -5.65 59.15 -47.84
C TYR A 149 -5.30 59.12 -49.33
N LYS A 150 -5.71 58.07 -50.06
CA LYS A 150 -5.68 58.08 -51.54
C LYS A 150 -6.91 57.42 -52.14
N LEU A 151 -8.06 58.09 -52.06
CA LEU A 151 -9.16 57.90 -53.01
C LEU A 151 -9.99 59.19 -53.00
N GLY A 152 -9.69 60.09 -53.94
CA GLY A 152 -10.29 61.41 -54.04
C GLY A 152 -9.58 62.29 -55.07
N GLU A 153 -9.29 61.73 -56.25
CA GLU A 153 -9.21 62.48 -57.50
C GLU A 153 -10.31 61.94 -58.43
#